data_AF-F4QFC7-F1
#
_entry.id   AF-F4QFC7-F1
#
_cell.length_a   1.000
_cell.length_b   1.000
_cell.length_c   1.000
_cell.angle_alpha   90.00
_cell.angle_beta   90.00
_cell.angle_gamma   90.00
#
_symmetry.space_group_name_H-M   'P 1'
#
loop_
_entity.id
_entity.type
_entity.pdbx_description
1 polymer ?
#
loop_
_entity_poly.entity_id
_entity_poly.type
_entity_poly.pdbx_seq_one_letter_code
_entity_poly.pdbx_strand_id
1 'polypeptide(L)'
;MIQQQQIDEISEVEQTFENAFTVVDDDDDHVSTTTSTSTIGGEEKKKKKKKKNKKKKNSSFVEPGGEGIGYGNEDNHTYNYGNVINVKGVDTSKHWTEATLGQYLTDAGFVRSSDKSSSNKAKITPFYIQFINRVTQHPEPIEGFGPLHLSGHGQTDFDNAFNLIASEEIGLVIESRPPSYSIMTTLLVVAAYVVGFPGYGHGSHLPNTVKKTLVKMNREIPRNLPDLAIKIQYTWNRYYGLPDQQRTIVWDKEKMTHYLLNNSVRKFSTTKYPQTEEHLGHIRMLCIMVMTFVVKNTCCRTTKKPPMKDKEPIASIIEKMCRMVIPHSNTKDKEYNSCADCRRLKSPPDEDWETDMKIFALCACLLAFETGISNYIYPPLIEHLKEELLENLEYPIYESDANSLLYQLFDLISKNNDNPIIQKIRNNKKK
;
A
#
# COMPACT_ATOMS: atom_id res chain seq x y z
N MET A 1 32.02 26.97 18.32
CA MET A 1 31.92 27.43 16.92
C MET A 1 31.12 26.47 16.04
N ILE A 2 31.45 25.18 15.93
CA ILE A 2 30.72 24.22 15.05
C ILE A 2 29.24 24.04 15.45
N GLN A 3 28.91 24.06 16.75
CA GLN A 3 27.51 23.99 17.23
C GLN A 3 26.69 25.25 16.93
N GLN A 4 27.32 26.43 16.81
CA GLN A 4 26.60 27.68 16.54
C GLN A 4 26.23 27.77 15.06
N GLN A 5 27.15 27.35 14.17
CA GLN A 5 26.93 27.29 12.73
C GLN A 5 25.78 26.33 12.33
N GLN A 6 25.61 25.22 13.08
CA GLN A 6 24.48 24.30 12.88
C GLN A 6 23.13 24.86 13.36
N ILE A 7 23.13 25.76 14.34
CA ILE A 7 21.92 26.41 14.87
C ILE A 7 21.45 27.50 13.92
N ASP A 8 22.38 28.28 13.37
CA ASP A 8 22.08 29.40 12.47
C ASP A 8 21.53 28.90 11.11
N GLU A 9 22.00 27.75 10.60
CA GLU A 9 21.51 27.13 9.34
C GLU A 9 20.12 26.48 9.46
N ILE A 10 19.77 25.91 10.62
CA ILE A 10 18.42 25.34 10.85
C ILE A 10 17.39 26.47 10.99
N SER A 11 17.78 27.56 11.64
CA SER A 11 16.97 28.78 11.71
C SER A 11 16.67 29.36 10.32
N GLU A 12 17.56 29.19 9.35
CA GLU A 12 17.42 29.67 7.97
C GLU A 12 16.44 28.79 7.16
N VAL A 13 16.46 27.47 7.37
CA VAL A 13 15.47 26.52 6.83
C VAL A 13 14.08 26.78 7.41
N GLU A 14 13.98 27.09 8.71
CA GLU A 14 12.72 27.48 9.36
C GLU A 14 12.21 28.84 8.88
N GLN A 15 13.08 29.83 8.67
CA GLN A 15 12.70 31.11 8.05
C GLN A 15 12.19 30.95 6.61
N THR A 16 12.77 30.00 5.86
CA THR A 16 12.29 29.66 4.51
C THR A 16 10.93 28.96 4.57
N PHE A 17 10.67 28.16 5.61
CA PHE A 17 9.40 27.48 5.85
C PHE A 17 8.28 28.45 6.28
N GLU A 18 8.59 29.47 7.09
CA GLU A 18 7.63 30.51 7.50
C GLU A 18 7.27 31.46 6.36
N ASN A 19 8.21 31.78 5.47
CA ASN A 19 7.96 32.64 4.31
C ASN A 19 7.10 31.96 3.22
N ALA A 20 7.12 30.63 3.13
CA ALA A 20 6.30 29.86 2.20
C ALA A 20 4.82 29.72 2.66
N PHE A 21 4.49 30.11 3.89
CA PHE A 21 3.20 29.85 4.53
C PHE A 21 2.28 31.08 4.66
N THR A 22 2.55 32.16 3.93
CA THR A 22 1.61 33.30 3.85
C THR A 22 0.46 32.96 2.90
N VAL A 23 -0.60 32.41 3.49
CA VAL A 23 -1.88 32.04 2.86
C VAL A 23 -2.54 33.27 2.25
N VAL A 24 -2.90 33.17 0.97
CA VAL A 24 -3.93 34.00 0.32
C VAL A 24 -5.19 33.15 0.31
N ASP A 25 -6.17 33.55 1.12
CA ASP A 25 -7.54 33.05 1.03
C ASP A 25 -8.19 33.66 -0.22
N ASP A 26 -8.77 32.82 -1.08
CA ASP A 26 -9.82 33.23 -2.00
C ASP A 26 -10.90 32.14 -2.09
N ASP A 27 -12.12 32.58 -1.83
CA ASP A 27 -13.40 31.88 -1.78
C ASP A 27 -13.97 31.55 -3.18
N ASP A 28 -14.84 30.53 -3.18
CA ASP A 28 -15.97 30.24 -4.10
C ASP A 28 -15.64 30.07 -5.61
N ASP A 29 -16.25 29.17 -6.40
CA ASP A 29 -17.56 28.55 -6.30
C ASP A 29 -17.73 27.42 -7.35
N HIS A 30 -18.85 26.71 -7.22
CA HIS A 30 -19.68 26.14 -8.29
C HIS A 30 -19.53 24.67 -8.77
N VAL A 31 -20.62 23.97 -8.48
CA VAL A 31 -21.10 22.66 -8.92
C VAL A 31 -21.47 22.64 -10.41
N SER A 32 -21.26 21.51 -11.10
CA SER A 32 -22.17 21.03 -12.15
C SER A 32 -22.04 19.52 -12.39
N THR A 33 -23.16 18.81 -12.26
CA THR A 33 -23.32 17.37 -12.52
C THR A 33 -24.08 17.19 -13.82
N THR A 34 -23.57 16.38 -14.76
CA THR A 34 -24.29 16.04 -16.00
C THR A 34 -24.56 14.54 -16.07
N THR A 35 -25.82 14.17 -15.88
CA THR A 35 -26.37 12.83 -16.09
C THR A 35 -26.71 12.66 -17.56
N SER A 36 -26.26 11.57 -18.20
CA SER A 36 -26.68 11.20 -19.56
C SER A 36 -27.38 9.84 -19.53
N THR A 37 -28.68 9.88 -19.83
CA THR A 37 -29.55 8.72 -20.03
C THR A 37 -29.46 8.30 -21.50
N SER A 38 -29.27 7.01 -21.80
CA SER A 38 -29.56 6.47 -23.12
C SER A 38 -30.38 5.19 -23.01
N THR A 39 -31.51 5.21 -23.71
CA THR A 39 -32.51 4.15 -23.80
C THR A 39 -32.43 3.59 -25.21
N ILE A 40 -32.10 2.32 -25.41
CA ILE A 40 -32.39 1.60 -26.65
C ILE A 40 -32.82 0.17 -26.31
N GLY A 41 -34.10 -0.12 -26.57
CA GLY A 41 -34.63 -1.48 -26.67
C GLY A 41 -34.42 -2.04 -28.08
N GLY A 42 -34.44 -3.37 -28.21
CA GLY A 42 -34.44 -4.02 -29.52
C GLY A 42 -34.05 -5.50 -29.53
N GLU A 43 -35.08 -6.34 -29.34
CA GLU A 43 -35.33 -7.64 -29.97
C GLU A 43 -34.38 -8.86 -29.81
N GLU A 44 -35.00 -9.91 -29.27
CA GLU A 44 -34.54 -11.29 -29.24
C GLU A 44 -34.49 -11.94 -30.64
N LYS A 45 -33.36 -12.59 -30.97
CA LYS A 45 -33.33 -13.73 -31.90
C LYS A 45 -32.45 -14.87 -31.36
N LYS A 46 -33.11 -15.97 -31.00
CA LYS A 46 -32.50 -17.27 -30.64
C LYS A 46 -31.61 -17.81 -31.79
N LYS A 47 -30.31 -17.94 -31.54
CA LYS A 47 -29.39 -18.78 -32.33
C LYS A 47 -28.69 -19.81 -31.42
N LYS A 48 -29.00 -21.10 -31.64
CA LYS A 48 -28.26 -22.26 -31.08
C LYS A 48 -26.78 -22.18 -31.47
N LYS A 49 -25.86 -22.07 -30.50
CA LYS A 49 -24.40 -22.14 -30.73
C LYS A 49 -23.82 -23.49 -30.27
N LYS A 50 -23.17 -24.19 -31.21
CA LYS A 50 -22.28 -25.35 -31.00
C LYS A 50 -21.13 -24.97 -30.06
N LYS A 51 -20.88 -25.78 -29.02
CA LYS A 51 -19.68 -25.70 -28.16
C LYS A 51 -18.43 -26.02 -28.99
N LYS A 52 -17.59 -25.01 -29.26
CA LYS A 52 -16.19 -25.19 -29.65
C LYS A 52 -15.33 -25.18 -28.38
N ASN A 53 -14.64 -26.28 -28.09
CA ASN A 53 -13.63 -26.35 -27.04
C ASN A 53 -12.49 -25.38 -27.40
N LYS A 54 -12.44 -24.24 -26.71
CA LYS A 54 -11.34 -23.28 -26.82
C LYS A 54 -10.18 -23.81 -25.96
N LYS A 55 -9.10 -24.26 -26.60
CA LYS A 55 -7.82 -24.58 -25.92
C LYS A 55 -7.43 -23.39 -25.03
N LYS A 56 -7.24 -23.64 -23.72
CA LYS A 56 -6.61 -22.68 -22.80
C LYS A 56 -5.23 -22.33 -23.36
N LYS A 57 -5.01 -21.05 -23.72
CA LYS A 57 -3.67 -20.51 -23.95
C LYS A 57 -3.00 -20.44 -22.58
N ASN A 58 -1.79 -21.00 -22.45
CA ASN A 58 -0.90 -20.72 -21.33
C ASN A 58 -0.70 -19.21 -21.21
N SER A 59 -0.77 -18.69 -19.99
CA SER A 59 -0.61 -17.27 -19.69
C SER A 59 0.74 -16.78 -20.22
N SER A 60 0.68 -15.81 -21.14
CA SER A 60 1.84 -15.10 -21.66
C SER A 60 2.43 -14.21 -20.57
N PHE A 61 3.75 -14.05 -20.60
CA PHE A 61 4.52 -13.02 -19.90
C PHE A 61 3.77 -11.67 -19.88
N VAL A 62 3.64 -11.06 -18.70
CA VAL A 62 3.00 -9.75 -18.51
C VAL A 62 4.10 -8.70 -18.41
N GLU A 63 4.14 -7.78 -19.37
CA GLU A 63 5.06 -6.65 -19.31
C GLU A 63 4.77 -5.77 -18.07
N PRO A 64 5.77 -5.12 -17.47
CA PRO A 64 5.55 -4.20 -16.36
C PRO A 64 4.52 -3.14 -16.69
N GLY A 65 3.44 -3.04 -15.91
CA GLY A 65 2.32 -2.12 -16.17
C GLY A 65 1.42 -2.49 -17.36
N GLY A 66 1.68 -3.60 -18.05
CA GLY A 66 0.79 -4.09 -19.11
C GLY A 66 -0.49 -4.69 -18.53
N GLU A 67 -1.63 -4.47 -19.21
CA GLU A 67 -2.85 -5.21 -18.92
C GLU A 67 -2.60 -6.68 -19.23
N GLY A 68 -2.31 -7.48 -18.19
CA GLY A 68 -2.02 -8.89 -18.38
C GLY A 68 -3.18 -9.59 -19.09
N ILE A 69 -2.97 -9.99 -20.34
CA ILE A 69 -3.95 -10.72 -21.14
C ILE A 69 -4.26 -12.05 -20.42
N GLY A 70 -5.39 -12.09 -19.71
CA GLY A 70 -5.81 -13.25 -18.91
C GLY A 70 -6.16 -12.94 -17.45
N TYR A 71 -5.78 -11.77 -16.96
CA TYR A 71 -6.25 -11.22 -15.69
C TYR A 71 -7.45 -10.33 -16.02
N GLY A 72 -8.66 -10.80 -15.75
CA GLY A 72 -9.86 -10.03 -16.08
C GLY A 72 -9.81 -8.67 -15.39
N ASN A 73 -9.68 -7.58 -16.15
CA ASN A 73 -10.06 -6.26 -15.64
C ASN A 73 -11.47 -6.38 -15.09
N GLU A 74 -11.70 -5.82 -13.91
CA GLU A 74 -13.04 -5.77 -13.30
C GLU A 74 -14.08 -5.20 -14.27
N ASP A 75 -13.65 -4.22 -15.07
CA ASP A 75 -14.42 -3.55 -16.12
C ASP A 75 -14.94 -4.50 -17.23
N ASN A 76 -14.32 -5.67 -17.39
CA ASN A 76 -14.71 -6.67 -18.39
C ASN A 76 -15.73 -7.69 -17.86
N HIS A 77 -16.08 -7.64 -16.56
CA HIS A 77 -17.05 -8.55 -15.95
C HIS A 77 -18.21 -7.78 -15.32
N THR A 78 -19.42 -7.99 -15.85
CA THR A 78 -20.64 -7.46 -15.23
C THR A 78 -21.07 -8.37 -14.07
N TYR A 79 -20.80 -7.94 -12.84
CA TYR A 79 -21.21 -8.68 -11.63
C TYR A 79 -22.72 -8.66 -11.43
N ASN A 80 -23.29 -9.81 -11.06
CA ASN A 80 -24.61 -9.85 -10.46
C ASN A 80 -24.48 -9.76 -8.94
N TYR A 81 -24.67 -8.55 -8.40
CA TYR A 81 -24.62 -8.33 -6.96
C TYR A 81 -25.80 -8.92 -6.19
N GLY A 82 -26.86 -9.41 -6.85
CA GLY A 82 -28.04 -9.94 -6.18
C GLY A 82 -28.85 -8.86 -5.45
N ASN A 83 -29.68 -9.27 -4.49
CA ASN A 83 -30.49 -8.36 -3.69
C ASN A 83 -29.65 -7.71 -2.59
N VAL A 84 -29.06 -6.54 -2.89
CA VAL A 84 -28.23 -5.79 -1.95
C VAL A 84 -29.12 -4.98 -1.01
N ILE A 85 -29.11 -5.33 0.28
CA ILE A 85 -29.85 -4.60 1.32
C ILE A 85 -28.88 -3.71 2.10
N ASN A 86 -29.23 -2.43 2.22
CA ASN A 86 -28.46 -1.48 3.02
C ASN A 86 -28.88 -1.56 4.49
N VAL A 87 -28.08 -2.25 5.31
CA VAL A 87 -28.34 -2.39 6.75
C VAL A 87 -28.10 -1.05 7.45
N LYS A 88 -29.14 -0.47 8.05
CA LYS A 88 -29.08 0.84 8.74
C LYS A 88 -28.72 0.67 10.21
N GLY A 89 -28.09 1.69 10.80
CA GLY A 89 -27.82 1.76 12.25
C GLY A 89 -26.74 0.80 12.74
N VAL A 90 -25.85 0.36 11.85
CA VAL A 90 -24.81 -0.62 12.16
C VAL A 90 -23.65 0.05 12.87
N ASP A 91 -23.45 -0.32 14.12
CA ASP A 91 -22.39 0.20 14.97
C ASP A 91 -21.13 -0.67 14.84
N THR A 92 -20.15 -0.18 14.08
CA THR A 92 -18.85 -0.84 13.90
C THR A 92 -17.87 -0.53 15.03
N SER A 93 -18.20 0.37 15.97
CA SER A 93 -17.37 0.62 17.15
C SER A 93 -17.50 -0.51 18.18
N LYS A 94 -18.68 -1.14 18.26
CA LYS A 94 -18.95 -2.27 19.15
C LYS A 94 -18.23 -3.54 18.71
N HIS A 95 -17.90 -4.38 19.69
CA HIS A 95 -17.36 -5.72 19.45
C HIS A 95 -18.40 -6.57 18.70
N TRP A 96 -17.98 -7.26 17.64
CA TRP A 96 -18.82 -8.21 16.91
C TRP A 96 -18.46 -9.65 17.26
N THR A 97 -19.46 -10.52 17.38
CA THR A 97 -19.27 -11.97 17.48
C THR A 97 -19.57 -12.62 16.14
N GLU A 98 -19.27 -13.92 15.97
CA GLU A 98 -19.72 -14.69 14.80
C GLU A 98 -21.24 -14.56 14.61
N ALA A 99 -22.03 -14.55 15.69
CA ALA A 99 -23.48 -14.39 15.62
C ALA A 99 -23.89 -13.00 15.10
N THR A 100 -23.25 -11.94 15.60
CA THR A 100 -23.50 -10.56 15.12
C THR A 100 -23.13 -10.41 13.66
N LEU A 101 -21.99 -10.97 13.25
CA LEU A 101 -21.54 -11.00 11.86
C LEU A 101 -22.52 -11.76 10.96
N GLY A 102 -22.97 -12.93 11.40
CA GLY A 102 -23.97 -13.74 10.71
C GLY A 102 -25.31 -13.04 10.53
N GLN A 103 -25.77 -12.34 11.57
CA GLN A 103 -26.98 -11.53 11.52
C GLN A 103 -26.83 -10.41 10.50
N TYR A 104 -25.72 -9.66 10.56
CA TYR A 104 -25.43 -8.60 9.58
C TYR A 104 -25.42 -9.14 8.14
N LEU A 105 -24.75 -10.26 7.88
CA LEU A 105 -24.70 -10.87 6.55
C LEU A 105 -26.10 -11.27 6.07
N THR A 106 -26.92 -11.85 6.95
CA THR A 106 -28.31 -12.19 6.64
C THR A 106 -29.11 -10.93 6.29
N ASP A 107 -29.02 -9.89 7.12
CA ASP A 107 -29.73 -8.62 6.94
C ASP A 107 -29.28 -7.87 5.69
N ALA A 108 -28.01 -8.04 5.29
CA ALA A 108 -27.43 -7.48 4.07
C ALA A 108 -27.81 -8.26 2.79
N GLY A 109 -28.59 -9.34 2.91
CA GLY A 109 -29.09 -10.14 1.78
C GLY A 109 -28.15 -11.26 1.33
N PHE A 110 -27.14 -11.63 2.13
CA PHE A 110 -26.36 -12.84 1.88
C PHE A 110 -27.17 -14.07 2.31
N VAL A 111 -27.20 -15.10 1.46
CA VAL A 111 -27.86 -16.36 1.78
C VAL A 111 -26.79 -17.35 2.23
N ARG A 112 -26.82 -17.71 3.52
CA ARG A 112 -25.94 -18.77 4.02
C ARG A 112 -26.21 -20.03 3.23
N SER A 113 -25.16 -20.79 2.95
CA SER A 113 -25.32 -22.18 2.54
C SER A 113 -26.06 -22.34 1.19
N SER A 114 -26.07 -21.32 0.34
CA SER A 114 -26.65 -21.38 -1.01
C SER A 114 -25.83 -22.25 -1.97
N ASP A 115 -24.55 -22.47 -1.67
CA ASP A 115 -23.57 -23.03 -2.60
C ASP A 115 -22.73 -24.19 -1.99
N LYS A 116 -23.37 -25.12 -1.26
CA LYS A 116 -22.72 -26.18 -0.44
C LYS A 116 -21.90 -27.25 -1.15
N SER A 117 -21.87 -27.29 -2.48
CA SER A 117 -21.24 -28.42 -3.19
C SER A 117 -19.76 -28.53 -2.84
N SER A 118 -19.22 -29.76 -2.74
CA SER A 118 -17.79 -29.97 -2.52
C SER A 118 -16.93 -29.31 -3.61
N SER A 119 -17.47 -29.22 -4.84
CA SER A 119 -16.82 -28.50 -5.94
C SER A 119 -16.69 -27.00 -5.67
N ASN A 120 -17.69 -26.38 -5.04
CA ASN A 120 -17.67 -24.96 -4.70
C ASN A 120 -16.65 -24.67 -3.59
N LYS A 121 -16.62 -25.54 -2.57
CA LYS A 121 -15.60 -25.51 -1.50
C LYS A 121 -14.19 -25.58 -2.08
N ALA A 122 -13.93 -26.59 -2.91
CA ALA A 122 -12.63 -26.79 -3.55
C ALA A 122 -12.19 -25.61 -4.45
N LYS A 123 -13.14 -24.85 -5.01
CA LYS A 123 -12.85 -23.69 -5.86
C LYS A 123 -12.27 -22.51 -5.07
N ILE A 124 -12.69 -22.32 -3.81
CA ILE A 124 -12.26 -21.17 -3.00
C ILE A 124 -11.06 -21.48 -2.10
N THR A 125 -10.88 -22.74 -1.68
CA THR A 125 -9.78 -23.18 -0.81
C THR A 125 -8.39 -22.67 -1.23
N PRO A 126 -7.98 -22.68 -2.51
CA PRO A 126 -6.66 -22.18 -2.90
C PRO A 126 -6.40 -20.73 -2.50
N PHE A 127 -7.43 -19.88 -2.50
CA PHE A 127 -7.26 -18.47 -2.12
C PHE A 127 -7.00 -18.30 -0.63
N TYR A 128 -7.57 -19.15 0.24
CA TYR A 128 -7.26 -19.15 1.67
C TYR A 128 -5.79 -19.50 1.91
N ILE A 129 -5.33 -20.59 1.27
CA ILE A 129 -3.95 -21.08 1.39
C ILE A 129 -2.96 -20.02 0.87
N GLN A 130 -3.23 -19.46 -0.31
CA GLN A 130 -2.36 -18.45 -0.90
C GLN A 130 -2.32 -17.18 -0.04
N PHE A 131 -3.46 -16.73 0.47
CA PHE A 131 -3.54 -15.55 1.31
C PHE A 131 -2.85 -15.72 2.64
N ILE A 132 -3.02 -16.85 3.33
CA ILE A 132 -2.32 -17.04 4.60
C ILE A 132 -0.81 -17.13 4.41
N ASN A 133 -0.34 -17.82 3.36
CA ASN A 133 1.09 -17.86 3.03
C ASN A 133 1.64 -16.47 2.72
N ARG A 134 0.83 -15.60 2.09
CA ARG A 134 1.23 -14.21 1.84
C ARG A 134 1.38 -13.43 3.15
N VAL A 135 0.42 -13.57 4.07
CA VAL A 135 0.47 -12.91 5.38
C VAL A 135 1.68 -13.38 6.20
N THR A 136 1.99 -14.68 6.16
CA THR A 136 3.08 -15.27 6.98
C THR A 136 4.47 -15.16 6.36
N GLN A 137 4.60 -14.79 5.08
CA GLN A 137 5.89 -14.59 4.40
C GLN A 137 6.52 -13.21 4.66
N HIS A 138 5.92 -12.36 5.49
CA HIS A 138 6.43 -11.03 5.77
C HIS A 138 7.80 -11.08 6.51
N PRO A 139 8.71 -10.12 6.27
CA PRO A 139 10.03 -10.06 6.92
C PRO A 139 10.03 -10.03 8.46
N GLU A 140 8.90 -9.68 9.08
CA GLU A 140 8.68 -9.84 10.51
C GLU A 140 8.01 -11.19 10.74
N PRO A 141 8.76 -12.25 11.09
CA PRO A 141 8.15 -13.53 11.40
C PRO A 141 7.24 -13.34 12.62
N ILE A 142 5.96 -13.60 12.44
CA ILE A 142 5.04 -13.72 13.57
C ILE A 142 5.52 -14.95 14.35
N GLU A 143 5.95 -14.75 15.59
CA GLU A 143 6.57 -15.80 16.39
C GLU A 143 5.65 -17.04 16.45
N GLY A 144 6.17 -18.20 16.01
CA GLY A 144 5.41 -19.44 15.96
C GLY A 144 4.59 -19.68 14.68
N PHE A 145 4.57 -18.75 13.73
CA PHE A 145 3.86 -18.91 12.46
C PHE A 145 4.83 -18.97 11.28
N GLY A 146 4.86 -20.14 10.63
CA GLY A 146 5.56 -20.34 9.36
C GLY A 146 4.61 -20.35 8.16
N PRO A 147 5.15 -20.53 6.95
CA PRO A 147 4.35 -20.89 5.79
C PRO A 147 3.48 -22.11 6.11
N LEU A 148 2.24 -22.09 5.64
CA LEU A 148 1.31 -23.19 5.86
C LEU A 148 1.84 -24.47 5.23
N HIS A 149 2.03 -25.52 6.05
CA HIS A 149 2.39 -26.83 5.55
C HIS A 149 1.16 -27.53 4.95
N LEU A 150 1.27 -27.91 3.68
CA LEU A 150 0.19 -28.59 2.97
C LEU A 150 0.26 -30.10 3.19
N SER A 151 -0.80 -30.66 3.76
CA SER A 151 -0.98 -32.10 3.94
C SER A 151 -1.29 -32.82 2.62
N GLY A 152 -1.75 -32.08 1.60
CA GLY A 152 -2.29 -32.63 0.36
C GLY A 152 -3.76 -33.04 0.48
N HIS A 153 -4.37 -32.90 1.66
CA HIS A 153 -5.79 -33.16 1.90
C HIS A 153 -6.56 -31.83 1.94
N GLY A 154 -7.28 -31.52 0.86
CA GLY A 154 -7.84 -30.17 0.63
C GLY A 154 -8.77 -29.62 1.73
N GLN A 155 -9.51 -30.48 2.44
CA GLN A 155 -10.33 -30.04 3.57
C GLN A 155 -9.46 -29.66 4.78
N THR A 156 -8.42 -30.46 5.07
CA THR A 156 -7.49 -30.21 6.17
C THR A 156 -6.66 -28.97 5.90
N ASP A 157 -6.18 -28.81 4.66
CA ASP A 157 -5.42 -27.62 4.26
C ASP A 157 -6.28 -26.35 4.29
N PHE A 158 -7.56 -26.47 3.93
CA PHE A 158 -8.54 -25.40 4.11
C PHE A 158 -8.73 -25.04 5.59
N ASP A 159 -9.02 -26.02 6.44
CA ASP A 159 -9.29 -25.78 7.87
C ASP A 159 -8.08 -25.15 8.55
N ASN A 160 -6.86 -25.60 8.22
CA ASN A 160 -5.64 -24.99 8.73
C ASN A 160 -5.48 -23.54 8.28
N ALA A 161 -5.63 -23.26 6.97
CA ALA A 161 -5.55 -21.89 6.46
C ALA A 161 -6.61 -20.97 7.07
N PHE A 162 -7.83 -21.50 7.21
CA PHE A 162 -8.97 -20.77 7.75
C PHE A 162 -8.78 -20.44 9.24
N ASN A 163 -8.36 -21.42 10.05
CA ASN A 163 -8.10 -21.21 11.48
C ASN A 163 -6.98 -20.20 11.72
N LEU A 164 -5.96 -20.16 10.87
CA LEU A 164 -4.90 -19.16 10.95
C LEU A 164 -5.42 -17.75 10.69
N ILE A 165 -6.25 -17.55 9.65
CA ILE A 165 -6.87 -16.24 9.37
C ILE A 165 -7.73 -15.77 10.56
N ALA A 166 -8.35 -16.70 11.30
CA ALA A 166 -9.16 -16.40 12.46
C ALA A 166 -8.38 -16.12 13.76
N SER A 167 -7.05 -16.31 13.74
CA SER A 167 -6.20 -16.09 14.92
C SER A 167 -6.07 -14.61 15.28
N GLU A 168 -5.83 -14.33 16.56
CA GLU A 168 -5.63 -12.98 17.08
C GLU A 168 -4.40 -12.31 16.47
N GLU A 169 -3.31 -13.07 16.38
CA GLU A 169 -2.02 -12.64 15.87
C GLU A 169 -2.12 -12.19 14.40
N ILE A 170 -2.82 -12.98 13.57
CA ILE A 170 -3.05 -12.64 12.17
C ILE A 170 -4.02 -11.47 12.03
N GLY A 171 -5.03 -11.36 12.89
CA GLY A 171 -5.93 -10.22 12.94
C GLY A 171 -5.19 -8.89 13.13
N LEU A 172 -4.27 -8.85 14.11
CA LEU A 172 -3.43 -7.68 14.38
C LEU A 172 -2.53 -7.34 13.19
N VAL A 173 -1.94 -8.36 12.55
CA VAL A 173 -1.12 -8.16 11.36
C VAL A 173 -1.96 -7.61 10.21
N ILE A 174 -3.17 -8.11 9.97
CA ILE A 174 -4.03 -7.58 8.89
C ILE A 174 -4.37 -6.10 9.11
N GLU A 175 -4.53 -5.65 10.36
CA GLU A 175 -4.85 -4.26 10.68
C GLU A 175 -3.69 -3.28 10.45
N SER A 176 -2.44 -3.74 10.54
CA SER A 176 -1.25 -2.93 10.26
C SER A 176 -0.82 -2.96 8.78
N ARG A 177 -1.55 -3.67 7.92
CA ARG A 177 -1.21 -3.92 6.52
C ARG A 177 -1.97 -3.01 5.56
N PRO A 178 -1.57 -2.99 4.26
CA PRO A 178 -2.33 -2.28 3.24
C PRO A 178 -3.82 -2.68 3.23
N PRO A 179 -4.73 -1.75 2.88
CA PRO A 179 -6.17 -2.01 2.88
C PRO A 179 -6.61 -3.28 2.13
N SER A 180 -5.89 -3.71 1.08
CA SER A 180 -6.15 -4.96 0.37
C SER A 180 -6.23 -6.19 1.28
N TYR A 181 -5.45 -6.25 2.37
CA TYR A 181 -5.48 -7.39 3.29
C TYR A 181 -6.82 -7.49 4.02
N SER A 182 -7.36 -6.37 4.52
CA SER A 182 -8.68 -6.36 5.14
C SER A 182 -9.79 -6.62 4.12
N ILE A 183 -9.64 -6.13 2.89
CA ILE A 183 -10.58 -6.41 1.78
C ILE A 183 -10.61 -7.90 1.46
N MET A 184 -9.44 -8.51 1.26
CA MET A 184 -9.32 -9.93 0.93
C MET A 184 -9.86 -10.81 2.05
N THR A 185 -9.50 -10.52 3.30
CA THR A 185 -10.03 -11.21 4.49
C THR A 185 -11.55 -11.14 4.55
N THR A 186 -12.13 -9.96 4.29
CA THR A 186 -13.58 -9.76 4.27
C THR A 186 -14.25 -10.59 3.17
N LEU A 187 -13.70 -10.61 1.95
CA LEU A 187 -14.23 -11.41 0.84
C LEU A 187 -14.17 -12.92 1.13
N LEU A 188 -13.08 -13.39 1.74
CA LEU A 188 -12.93 -14.77 2.16
C LEU A 188 -13.97 -15.12 3.23
N VAL A 189 -14.13 -14.32 4.28
CA VAL A 189 -15.16 -14.52 5.32
C VAL A 189 -16.57 -14.61 4.73
N VAL A 190 -16.93 -13.72 3.80
CA VAL A 190 -18.21 -13.77 3.11
C VAL A 190 -18.34 -15.07 2.30
N ALA A 191 -17.29 -15.48 1.58
CA ALA A 191 -17.31 -16.74 0.84
C ALA A 191 -17.50 -17.95 1.76
N ALA A 192 -16.88 -17.96 2.95
CA ALA A 192 -17.11 -18.99 3.95
C ALA A 192 -18.57 -19.05 4.39
N TYR A 193 -19.19 -17.90 4.66
CA TYR A 193 -20.60 -17.81 5.01
C TYR A 193 -21.53 -18.34 3.90
N VAL A 194 -21.33 -17.88 2.65
CA VAL A 194 -22.15 -18.26 1.48
C VAL A 194 -22.05 -19.76 1.18
N VAL A 195 -20.85 -20.33 1.25
CA VAL A 195 -20.62 -21.77 1.05
C VAL A 195 -21.11 -22.60 2.25
N GLY A 196 -21.28 -21.96 3.40
CA GLY A 196 -21.78 -22.59 4.62
C GLY A 196 -20.69 -23.33 5.39
N PHE A 197 -19.44 -22.84 5.36
CA PHE A 197 -18.42 -23.32 6.27
C PHE A 197 -18.81 -22.97 7.72
N PRO A 198 -18.64 -23.90 8.67
CA PRO A 198 -18.75 -23.56 10.08
C PRO A 198 -17.60 -22.61 10.48
N GLY A 199 -17.82 -21.76 11.48
CA GLY A 199 -16.78 -20.90 12.01
C GLY A 199 -16.37 -19.75 11.08
N TYR A 200 -17.21 -19.33 10.13
CA TYR A 200 -16.89 -18.23 9.19
C TYR A 200 -16.49 -16.91 9.88
N GLY A 201 -16.85 -16.74 11.16
CA GLY A 201 -16.39 -15.66 12.02
C GLY A 201 -15.83 -16.16 13.35
N HIS A 202 -15.18 -17.33 13.36
CA HIS A 202 -14.61 -17.93 14.56
C HIS A 202 -13.57 -17.00 15.20
N GLY A 203 -13.44 -17.07 16.53
CA GLY A 203 -12.58 -16.19 17.30
C GLY A 203 -13.23 -14.84 17.64
N SER A 204 -12.66 -14.15 18.63
CA SER A 204 -13.09 -12.80 19.02
C SER A 204 -12.62 -11.74 18.02
N HIS A 205 -11.53 -11.99 17.29
CA HIS A 205 -10.87 -10.99 16.46
C HIS A 205 -11.40 -10.89 15.03
N LEU A 206 -11.60 -12.03 14.35
CA LEU A 206 -11.98 -12.02 12.94
C LEU A 206 -13.24 -11.18 12.61
N PRO A 207 -14.37 -11.28 13.37
CA PRO A 207 -15.51 -10.40 13.14
C PRO A 207 -15.17 -8.91 13.31
N ASN A 208 -14.28 -8.57 14.25
CA ASN A 208 -13.85 -7.20 14.48
C ASN A 208 -12.92 -6.66 13.39
N THR A 209 -12.03 -7.51 12.85
CA THR A 209 -11.15 -7.18 11.74
C THR A 209 -11.95 -6.85 10.47
N VAL A 210 -13.01 -7.62 10.17
CA VAL A 210 -13.74 -7.47 8.91
C VAL A 210 -14.92 -6.48 8.96
N LYS A 211 -15.50 -6.18 10.13
CA LYS A 211 -16.76 -5.41 10.22
C LYS A 211 -16.73 -4.05 9.52
N LYS A 212 -15.63 -3.29 9.66
CA LYS A 212 -15.51 -1.96 9.05
C LYS A 212 -15.50 -2.06 7.53
N THR A 213 -14.67 -2.96 7.01
CA THR A 213 -14.52 -3.22 5.57
C THR A 213 -15.80 -3.80 4.99
N LEU A 214 -16.43 -4.75 5.67
CA LEU A 214 -17.69 -5.36 5.26
C LEU A 214 -18.82 -4.34 5.14
N VAL A 215 -18.98 -3.46 6.13
CA VAL A 215 -20.00 -2.40 6.10
C VAL A 215 -19.72 -1.41 4.97
N LYS A 216 -18.47 -0.99 4.81
CA LYS A 216 -18.05 -0.08 3.73
C LYS A 216 -18.31 -0.68 2.35
N MET A 217 -17.97 -1.94 2.15
CA MET A 217 -18.04 -2.64 0.85
C MET A 217 -19.35 -3.39 0.61
N ASN A 218 -20.36 -3.24 1.46
CA ASN A 218 -21.58 -4.05 1.41
C ASN A 218 -22.22 -4.12 0.00
N ARG A 219 -22.17 -3.02 -0.77
CA ARG A 219 -22.72 -2.92 -2.12
C ARG A 219 -21.82 -3.48 -3.23
N GLU A 220 -20.56 -3.76 -2.92
CA GLU A 220 -19.51 -4.17 -3.88
C GLU A 220 -19.16 -5.66 -3.77
N ILE A 221 -19.85 -6.41 -2.91
CA ILE A 221 -19.60 -7.83 -2.67
C ILE A 221 -20.74 -8.64 -3.30
N PRO A 222 -20.48 -9.51 -4.31
CA PRO A 222 -21.54 -10.34 -4.88
C PRO A 222 -22.16 -11.31 -3.87
N ARG A 223 -23.49 -11.51 -3.92
CA ARG A 223 -24.20 -12.45 -3.03
C ARG A 223 -24.16 -13.90 -3.51
N ASN A 224 -23.82 -14.14 -4.78
CA ASN A 224 -23.71 -15.49 -5.35
C ASN A 224 -22.24 -15.92 -5.44
N LEU A 225 -21.96 -17.21 -5.21
CA LEU A 225 -20.58 -17.69 -5.20
C LEU A 225 -19.84 -17.54 -6.55
N PRO A 226 -20.44 -17.80 -7.73
CA PRO A 226 -19.75 -17.62 -8.99
C PRO A 226 -19.11 -16.24 -9.16
N ASP A 227 -19.86 -15.16 -8.92
CA ASP A 227 -19.38 -13.79 -9.01
C ASP A 227 -18.45 -13.43 -7.85
N LEU A 228 -18.74 -13.91 -6.64
CA LEU A 228 -17.86 -13.68 -5.49
C LEU A 228 -16.47 -14.30 -5.70
N ALA A 229 -16.39 -15.49 -6.28
CA ALA A 229 -15.13 -16.13 -6.61
C ALA A 229 -14.36 -15.37 -7.69
N ILE A 230 -15.05 -14.75 -8.67
CA ILE A 230 -14.42 -13.86 -9.66
C ILE A 230 -13.87 -12.61 -8.97
N LYS A 231 -14.64 -12.01 -8.05
CA LYS A 231 -14.19 -10.85 -7.27
C LYS A 231 -12.96 -11.18 -6.42
N ILE A 232 -12.96 -12.30 -5.69
CA ILE A 232 -11.80 -12.79 -4.91
C ILE A 232 -10.58 -12.98 -5.81
N GLN A 233 -10.74 -13.63 -6.96
CA GLN A 233 -9.65 -13.85 -7.90
C GLN A 233 -9.11 -12.54 -8.46
N TYR A 234 -9.99 -11.61 -8.82
CA TYR A 234 -9.59 -10.29 -9.29
C TYR A 234 -8.83 -9.52 -8.22
N THR A 235 -9.35 -9.44 -6.99
CA THR A 235 -8.68 -8.82 -5.85
C THR A 235 -7.31 -9.44 -5.60
N TRP A 236 -7.22 -10.78 -5.61
CA TRP A 236 -5.94 -11.48 -5.48
C TRP A 236 -4.93 -11.05 -6.53
N ASN A 237 -5.34 -11.07 -7.80
CA ASN A 237 -4.46 -10.74 -8.91
C ASN A 237 -4.04 -9.27 -8.88
N ARG A 238 -4.96 -8.36 -8.56
CA ARG A 238 -4.73 -6.92 -8.51
C ARG A 238 -3.67 -6.54 -7.48
N TYR A 239 -3.71 -7.13 -6.28
CA TYR A 239 -2.89 -6.70 -5.14
C TYR A 239 -1.70 -7.63 -4.83
N TYR A 240 -1.75 -8.90 -5.26
CA TYR A 240 -0.71 -9.87 -4.91
C TYR A 240 -0.13 -10.54 -6.15
N GLY A 241 -1.00 -11.13 -6.99
CA GLY A 241 -0.56 -11.92 -8.15
C GLY A 241 0.25 -11.12 -9.17
N LEU A 242 -0.24 -9.94 -9.58
CA LEU A 242 0.48 -9.08 -10.53
C LEU A 242 1.75 -8.48 -9.90
N PRO A 243 1.73 -7.92 -8.68
CA PRO A 243 2.95 -7.47 -8.02
C PRO A 243 4.03 -8.56 -7.91
N ASP A 244 3.67 -9.80 -7.56
CA ASP A 244 4.62 -10.90 -7.45
C ASP A 244 5.27 -11.27 -8.79
N GLN A 245 4.53 -11.16 -9.90
CA GLN A 245 5.12 -11.32 -11.23
C GLN A 245 6.12 -10.20 -11.53
N GLN A 246 5.76 -8.97 -11.18
CA GLN A 246 6.64 -7.81 -11.38
C GLN A 246 7.94 -7.92 -10.61
N ARG A 247 7.96 -8.56 -9.43
CA ARG A 247 9.19 -8.80 -8.65
C ARG A 247 10.27 -9.52 -9.45
N THR A 248 9.89 -10.40 -10.38
CA THR A 248 10.86 -11.19 -11.18
C THR A 248 11.46 -10.44 -12.35
N ILE A 249 10.92 -9.27 -12.72
CA ILE A 249 11.32 -8.52 -13.92
C ILE A 249 12.34 -7.43 -13.55
N VAL A 250 13.48 -7.35 -14.23
CA VAL A 250 14.44 -6.24 -14.01
C VAL A 250 13.83 -4.92 -14.49
N TRP A 251 13.83 -3.92 -13.60
CA TRP A 251 13.22 -2.62 -13.88
C TRP A 251 14.28 -1.62 -14.31
N ASP A 252 14.04 -1.01 -15.47
CA ASP A 252 14.68 0.24 -15.86
C ASP A 252 13.70 1.39 -15.63
N LYS A 253 14.17 2.61 -15.89
CA LYS A 253 13.37 3.82 -15.71
C LYS A 253 12.11 3.83 -16.58
N GLU A 254 12.17 3.28 -17.79
CA GLU A 254 11.03 3.22 -18.71
C GLU A 254 9.95 2.27 -18.19
N LYS A 255 10.34 1.07 -17.74
CA LYS A 255 9.42 0.11 -17.10
C LYS A 255 8.82 0.64 -15.83
N MET A 256 9.61 1.32 -14.98
CA MET A 256 9.09 1.97 -13.79
C MET A 256 8.08 3.07 -14.16
N THR A 257 8.41 3.91 -15.15
CA THR A 257 7.49 4.95 -15.67
C THR A 257 6.18 4.31 -16.14
N HIS A 258 6.27 3.26 -16.94
CA HIS A 258 5.10 2.56 -17.45
C HIS A 258 4.27 1.92 -16.31
N TYR A 259 4.93 1.34 -15.30
CA TYR A 259 4.27 0.82 -14.12
C TYR A 259 3.53 1.93 -13.35
N LEU A 260 4.17 3.08 -13.08
CA LEU A 260 3.55 4.20 -12.37
C LEU A 260 2.30 4.73 -13.10
N LEU A 261 2.34 4.80 -14.43
CA LEU A 261 1.21 5.26 -15.24
C LEU A 261 0.05 4.25 -15.29
N ASN A 262 0.36 2.95 -15.33
CA ASN A 262 -0.61 1.93 -15.79
C ASN A 262 -0.93 0.83 -14.78
N ASN A 263 -0.29 0.78 -13.61
CA ASN A 263 -0.57 -0.28 -12.64
C ASN A 263 -2.03 -0.26 -12.14
N SER A 264 -2.47 -1.40 -11.64
CA SER A 264 -3.84 -1.60 -11.17
C SER A 264 -4.10 -1.09 -9.75
N VAL A 265 -3.06 -0.73 -9.00
CA VAL A 265 -3.19 -0.32 -7.59
C VAL A 265 -3.46 1.17 -7.50
N ARG A 266 -2.52 1.99 -8.01
CA ARG A 266 -2.52 3.45 -7.95
C ARG A 266 -1.86 4.01 -9.21
N LYS A 267 -2.63 4.68 -10.06
CA LYS A 267 -2.10 5.33 -11.25
C LYS A 267 -1.64 6.75 -10.91
N PHE A 268 -0.44 7.08 -11.35
CA PHE A 268 0.15 8.41 -11.23
C PHE A 268 0.07 9.15 -12.57
N SER A 269 0.13 10.48 -12.53
CA SER A 269 0.17 11.32 -13.73
C SER A 269 1.33 12.29 -13.64
N THR A 270 2.05 12.51 -14.73
CA THR A 270 3.17 13.47 -14.80
C THR A 270 2.74 14.93 -14.81
N THR A 271 1.44 15.20 -14.69
CA THR A 271 0.85 16.54 -14.76
C THR A 271 -0.08 16.84 -13.60
N LYS A 272 -0.02 16.04 -12.52
CA LYS A 272 -0.87 16.27 -11.35
C LYS A 272 -0.49 17.56 -10.65
N TYR A 273 0.81 17.87 -10.58
CA TYR A 273 1.32 19.12 -10.02
C TYR A 273 2.03 19.94 -11.10
N PRO A 274 1.71 21.24 -11.27
CA PRO A 274 2.45 22.12 -12.17
C PRO A 274 3.90 22.34 -11.70
N GLN A 275 4.82 22.60 -12.62
CA GLN A 275 6.23 22.93 -12.30
C GLN A 275 6.37 24.37 -11.78
N THR A 276 5.81 24.66 -10.62
CA THR A 276 5.98 25.94 -9.90
C THR A 276 7.21 25.88 -9.00
N GLU A 277 7.80 27.05 -8.68
CA GLU A 277 8.92 27.14 -7.73
C GLU A 277 8.57 26.54 -6.36
N GLU A 278 7.32 26.65 -5.94
CA GLU A 278 6.80 26.03 -4.71
C GLU A 278 6.93 24.51 -4.74
N HIS A 279 6.40 23.83 -5.78
CA HIS A 279 6.48 22.37 -5.89
C HIS A 279 7.93 21.90 -6.05
N LEU A 280 8.76 22.63 -6.81
CA LEU A 280 10.19 22.34 -6.92
C LEU A 280 10.90 22.53 -5.57
N GLY A 281 10.50 23.53 -4.78
CA GLY A 281 10.94 23.76 -3.42
C GLY A 281 10.59 22.59 -2.48
N HIS A 282 9.38 22.06 -2.57
CA HIS A 282 8.96 20.89 -1.79
C HIS A 282 9.76 19.63 -2.15
N ILE A 283 9.96 19.35 -3.44
CA ILE A 283 10.80 18.23 -3.89
C ILE A 283 12.22 18.37 -3.36
N ARG A 284 12.79 19.57 -3.47
CA ARG A 284 14.12 19.89 -2.92
C ARG A 284 14.18 19.62 -1.42
N MET A 285 13.20 20.11 -0.66
CA MET A 285 13.14 19.95 0.79
C MET A 285 13.05 18.47 1.19
N LEU A 286 12.17 17.69 0.55
CA LEU A 286 12.08 16.24 0.78
C LEU A 286 13.42 15.54 0.51
N CYS A 287 14.09 15.86 -0.59
CA CYS A 287 15.40 15.28 -0.90
C CYS A 287 16.45 15.62 0.18
N ILE A 288 16.49 16.88 0.64
CA ILE A 288 17.38 17.35 1.71
C ILE A 288 17.09 16.59 3.01
N MET A 289 15.83 16.43 3.36
CA MET A 289 15.42 15.74 4.58
C MET A 289 15.78 14.26 4.54
N VAL A 290 15.58 13.56 3.41
CA VAL A 290 16.03 12.18 3.22
C VAL A 290 17.54 12.07 3.36
N MET A 291 18.31 12.94 2.71
CA MET A 291 19.77 12.96 2.86
C MET A 291 20.21 13.23 4.29
N THR A 292 19.53 14.14 4.99
CA THR A 292 19.78 14.44 6.41
C THR A 292 19.47 13.24 7.29
N PHE A 293 18.38 12.53 7.00
CA PHE A 293 17.98 11.31 7.68
C PHE A 293 19.02 10.20 7.50
N VAL A 294 19.54 10.01 6.29
CA VAL A 294 20.67 9.09 6.02
C VAL A 294 21.91 9.48 6.83
N VAL A 295 22.33 10.75 6.79
CA VAL A 295 23.52 11.22 7.53
C VAL A 295 23.35 11.05 9.04
N LYS A 296 22.13 11.25 9.55
CA LYS A 296 21.83 11.11 10.98
C LYS A 296 21.94 9.64 11.43
N ASN A 297 21.44 8.71 10.62
CA ASN A 297 21.40 7.29 10.96
C ASN A 297 22.66 6.51 10.55
N THR A 298 23.60 7.15 9.84
CA THR A 298 24.86 6.52 9.43
C THR A 298 26.03 7.08 10.23
N CYS A 299 26.83 6.22 10.87
CA CYS A 299 27.90 6.68 11.78
C CYS A 299 29.13 7.25 11.06
N CYS A 300 29.11 7.38 9.74
CA CYS A 300 30.21 7.95 8.96
C CYS A 300 30.23 9.48 9.10
N ARG A 301 30.76 9.97 10.22
CA ARG A 301 31.06 11.40 10.47
C ARG A 301 31.99 12.04 9.42
N THR A 302 32.56 11.26 8.51
CA THR A 302 33.48 11.70 7.46
C THR A 302 32.78 12.25 6.22
N THR A 303 31.49 11.97 5.99
CA THR A 303 30.74 12.70 4.97
C THR A 303 30.38 14.06 5.54
N LYS A 304 31.24 15.05 5.31
CA LYS A 304 30.84 16.47 5.39
C LYS A 304 29.47 16.58 4.72
N LYS A 305 28.49 17.26 5.37
CA LYS A 305 27.17 17.55 4.78
C LYS A 305 27.41 17.84 3.29
N PRO A 306 26.75 17.12 2.36
CA PRO A 306 26.98 17.37 0.95
C PRO A 306 26.75 18.87 0.72
N PRO A 307 27.76 19.62 0.22
CA PRO A 307 27.57 21.04 -0.02
C PRO A 307 26.45 21.16 -1.05
N MET A 308 25.29 21.64 -0.60
CA MET A 308 24.22 22.04 -1.48
C MET A 308 24.47 23.46 -1.87
N LYS A 309 24.59 23.70 -3.18
CA LYS A 309 24.55 25.08 -3.68
C LYS A 309 23.08 25.47 -3.77
N ASP A 310 22.74 26.68 -3.34
CA ASP A 310 21.35 27.19 -3.29
C ASP A 310 20.63 27.16 -4.66
N LYS A 311 21.37 26.95 -5.76
CA LYS A 311 20.87 26.98 -7.15
C LYS A 311 21.11 25.67 -7.91
N GLU A 312 21.23 24.53 -7.23
CA GLU A 312 21.33 23.26 -7.95
C GLU A 312 20.02 22.87 -8.66
N PRO A 313 20.10 22.36 -9.90
CA PRO A 313 18.93 21.78 -10.57
C PRO A 313 18.31 20.66 -9.74
N ILE A 314 16.97 20.58 -9.69
CA ILE A 314 16.26 19.55 -8.90
C ILE A 314 16.69 18.13 -9.28
N ALA A 315 16.92 17.86 -10.57
CA ALA A 315 17.41 16.56 -11.03
C ALA A 315 18.77 16.17 -10.39
N SER A 316 19.67 17.13 -10.17
CA SER A 316 20.96 16.90 -9.49
C SER A 316 20.76 16.60 -8.00
N ILE A 317 19.80 17.26 -7.36
CA ILE A 317 19.48 17.04 -5.95
C ILE A 317 18.86 15.65 -5.75
N ILE A 318 17.94 15.24 -6.63
CA ILE A 318 17.36 13.89 -6.67
C ILE A 318 18.48 12.86 -6.85
N GLU A 319 19.38 13.06 -7.82
CA GLU A 319 20.49 12.12 -8.05
C GLU A 319 21.37 11.97 -6.81
N LYS A 320 21.71 13.08 -6.13
CA LYS A 320 22.48 13.06 -4.87
C LYS A 320 21.75 12.27 -3.78
N MET A 321 20.45 12.53 -3.59
CA MET A 321 19.61 11.78 -2.66
C MET A 321 19.68 10.29 -2.97
N CYS A 322 19.42 9.90 -4.22
CA CYS A 322 19.40 8.50 -4.60
C CYS A 322 20.75 7.81 -4.36
N ARG A 323 21.86 8.47 -4.70
CA ARG A 323 23.21 7.94 -4.46
C ARG A 323 23.53 7.76 -2.98
N MET A 324 22.98 8.59 -2.11
CA MET A 324 23.11 8.45 -0.67
C MET A 324 22.24 7.34 -0.09
N VAL A 325 21.07 7.09 -0.66
CA VAL A 325 20.13 6.05 -0.19
C VAL A 325 20.62 4.64 -0.55
N ILE A 326 21.15 4.44 -1.76
CA ILE A 326 21.55 3.12 -2.30
C ILE A 326 22.40 2.27 -1.33
N PRO A 327 23.50 2.77 -0.73
CA PRO A 327 24.36 1.97 0.15
C PRO A 327 23.66 1.44 1.41
N HIS A 328 22.51 2.03 1.76
CA HIS A 328 21.77 1.73 2.97
C HIS A 328 20.41 1.07 2.71
N SER A 329 20.11 0.74 1.45
CA SER A 329 18.79 0.22 1.07
C SER A 329 18.68 -1.30 1.09
N ASN A 330 19.73 -2.00 1.51
CA ASN A 330 19.78 -3.46 1.61
C ASN A 330 20.68 -3.88 2.78
N THR A 331 20.81 -3.02 3.79
CA THR A 331 21.68 -3.24 4.94
C THR A 331 20.98 -4.14 5.93
N LYS A 332 20.67 -5.39 5.52
CA LYS A 332 20.36 -6.48 6.44
C LYS A 332 21.63 -6.84 7.21
N ASP A 333 21.96 -6.06 8.24
CA ASP A 333 22.77 -6.45 9.40
C ASP A 333 24.12 -7.14 9.19
N LYS A 334 25.04 -6.58 8.37
CA LYS A 334 26.44 -7.09 8.39
C LYS A 334 27.54 -6.05 8.54
N GLU A 335 27.35 -4.80 8.09
CA GLU A 335 28.43 -3.81 8.18
C GLU A 335 28.33 -2.83 9.35
N TYR A 336 27.16 -2.65 9.98
CA TYR A 336 27.03 -1.76 11.14
C TYR A 336 27.95 -2.17 12.30
N ASN A 337 28.11 -3.48 12.50
CA ASN A 337 29.03 -4.05 13.51
C ASN A 337 30.53 -3.88 13.18
N SER A 338 30.88 -3.56 11.93
CA SER A 338 32.28 -3.46 11.49
C SER A 338 32.90 -2.10 11.82
N CYS A 339 32.11 -1.03 11.90
CA CYS A 339 32.62 0.31 12.19
C CYS A 339 32.83 0.51 13.69
N ALA A 340 34.09 0.71 14.11
CA ALA A 340 34.45 0.96 15.50
C ALA A 340 33.76 2.21 16.09
N ASP A 341 33.42 3.19 15.23
CA ASP A 341 32.69 4.40 15.63
C ASP A 341 31.18 4.16 15.78
N CYS A 342 30.59 3.22 15.03
CA CYS A 342 29.18 2.82 15.21
C CYS A 342 28.94 2.12 16.55
N ARG A 343 29.91 1.32 17.02
CA ARG A 343 29.83 0.64 18.33
C ARG A 343 29.73 1.60 19.53
N ARG A 344 30.00 2.89 19.36
CA ARG A 344 29.90 3.90 20.43
C ARG A 344 28.51 4.55 20.52
N LEU A 345 27.63 4.36 19.54
CA LEU A 345 26.24 4.78 19.66
C LEU A 345 25.55 3.83 20.66
N LYS A 346 25.04 4.39 21.76
CA LYS A 346 24.44 3.63 22.87
C LYS A 346 23.12 2.95 22.53
N SER A 347 22.52 3.30 21.40
CA SER A 347 21.31 2.69 20.89
C SER A 347 21.57 2.22 19.46
N PRO A 348 21.20 0.98 19.09
CA PRO A 348 21.12 0.62 17.68
C PRO A 348 20.18 1.63 16.97
N PRO A 349 20.39 1.90 15.67
CA PRO A 349 19.41 2.66 14.91
C PRO A 349 18.06 1.94 15.01
N ASP A 350 16.96 2.69 15.08
CA ASP A 350 15.61 2.12 15.13
C ASP A 350 15.47 1.08 14.02
N GLU A 351 14.96 -0.12 14.33
CA GLU A 351 14.96 -1.28 13.42
C GLU A 351 14.29 -0.99 12.06
N ASP A 352 13.47 0.07 11.99
CA ASP A 352 12.67 0.44 10.83
C ASP A 352 13.22 1.63 9.99
N TRP A 353 14.36 2.23 10.36
CA TRP A 353 14.82 3.45 9.67
C TRP A 353 15.13 3.24 8.19
N GLU A 354 15.54 2.02 7.79
CA GLU A 354 15.76 1.69 6.38
C GLU A 354 14.46 1.77 5.57
N THR A 355 13.38 1.22 6.14
CA THR A 355 12.04 1.25 5.56
C THR A 355 11.55 2.69 5.43
N ASP A 356 11.67 3.49 6.50
CA ASP A 356 11.34 4.91 6.47
C ASP A 356 12.11 5.65 5.38
N MET A 357 13.44 5.47 5.32
CA MET A 357 14.29 6.08 4.31
C MET A 357 13.80 5.75 2.89
N LYS A 358 13.47 4.49 2.61
CA LYS A 358 12.97 4.06 1.31
C LYS A 358 11.63 4.69 0.98
N ILE A 359 10.69 4.72 1.92
CA ILE A 359 9.38 5.35 1.76
C ILE A 359 9.55 6.82 1.41
N PHE A 360 10.36 7.57 2.16
CA PHE A 360 10.55 9.00 1.89
C PHE A 360 11.32 9.27 0.59
N ALA A 361 12.31 8.46 0.25
CA ALA A 361 13.00 8.54 -1.03
C ALA A 361 12.04 8.27 -2.20
N LEU A 362 11.15 7.29 -2.04
CA LEU A 362 10.11 6.97 -3.00
C LEU A 362 9.11 8.12 -3.14
N CYS A 363 8.63 8.69 -2.03
CA CYS A 363 7.74 9.86 -2.04
C CYS A 363 8.37 11.05 -2.79
N ALA A 364 9.65 11.34 -2.58
CA ALA A 364 10.35 12.40 -3.32
C ALA A 364 10.42 12.11 -4.83
N CYS A 365 10.71 10.85 -5.21
CA CYS A 365 10.72 10.44 -6.62
C CYS A 365 9.32 10.50 -7.26
N LEU A 366 8.28 10.12 -6.52
CA LEU A 366 6.89 10.16 -7.00
C LEU A 366 6.40 11.60 -7.17
N LEU A 367 6.71 12.51 -6.22
CA LEU A 367 6.38 13.92 -6.36
C LEU A 367 7.08 14.52 -7.58
N ALA A 368 8.38 14.23 -7.76
CA ALA A 368 9.12 14.65 -8.96
C ALA A 368 8.53 14.09 -10.26
N PHE A 369 8.06 12.84 -10.24
CA PHE A 369 7.34 12.22 -11.37
C PHE A 369 6.04 12.96 -11.65
N GLU A 370 5.22 13.22 -10.62
CA GLU A 370 3.91 13.87 -10.74
C GLU A 370 3.98 15.34 -11.15
N THR A 371 5.14 15.97 -10.93
CA THR A 371 5.52 17.30 -11.42
C THR A 371 6.10 17.27 -12.85
N GLY A 372 6.31 16.09 -13.44
CA GLY A 372 6.79 15.95 -14.82
C GLY A 372 8.30 16.12 -15.00
N ILE A 373 9.09 15.95 -13.94
CA ILE A 373 10.56 16.01 -14.03
C ILE A 373 11.05 14.75 -14.76
N SER A 374 11.68 14.92 -15.93
CA SER A 374 12.11 13.77 -16.72
C SER A 374 13.07 12.86 -15.96
N ASN A 375 13.97 13.41 -15.14
CA ASN A 375 14.93 12.66 -14.32
C ASN A 375 14.47 12.53 -12.85
N TYR A 376 13.21 12.14 -12.66
CA TYR A 376 12.60 11.97 -11.34
C TYR A 376 13.24 10.86 -10.48
N ILE A 377 14.04 9.97 -11.07
CA ILE A 377 14.75 8.91 -10.35
C ILE A 377 16.12 8.61 -10.99
N TYR A 378 17.11 8.31 -10.15
CA TYR A 378 18.38 7.75 -10.57
C TYR A 378 18.23 6.23 -10.78
N PRO A 379 18.46 5.67 -11.99
CA PRO A 379 18.08 4.30 -12.32
C PRO A 379 18.60 3.21 -11.37
N PRO A 380 19.83 3.28 -10.83
CA PRO A 380 20.30 2.28 -9.86
C PRO A 380 19.47 2.20 -8.57
N LEU A 381 18.73 3.26 -8.18
CA LEU A 381 17.86 3.21 -7.01
C LEU A 381 16.60 2.36 -7.24
N ILE A 382 16.21 2.11 -8.49
CA ILE A 382 14.94 1.44 -8.82
C ILE A 382 14.88 0.04 -8.18
N GLU A 383 15.95 -0.76 -8.28
CA GLU A 383 15.99 -2.11 -7.72
C GLU A 383 15.83 -2.11 -6.18
N HIS A 384 16.14 -1.00 -5.51
CA HIS A 384 16.03 -0.84 -4.06
C HIS A 384 14.65 -0.35 -3.61
N LEU A 385 13.90 0.34 -4.47
CA LEU A 385 12.55 0.86 -4.20
C LEU A 385 11.44 0.00 -4.79
N LYS A 386 11.80 -0.96 -5.65
CA LYS A 386 10.85 -1.81 -6.35
C LYS A 386 9.95 -2.59 -5.40
N GLU A 387 10.51 -3.16 -4.33
CA GLU A 387 9.72 -3.91 -3.35
C GLU A 387 8.69 -3.01 -2.65
N GLU A 388 9.11 -1.82 -2.21
CA GLU A 388 8.21 -0.81 -1.62
C GLU A 388 7.09 -0.41 -2.57
N LEU A 389 7.40 -0.17 -3.84
CA LEU A 389 6.40 0.14 -4.86
C LEU A 389 5.40 -0.99 -5.08
N LEU A 390 5.84 -2.24 -5.00
CA LEU A 390 4.98 -3.39 -5.24
C LEU A 390 4.12 -3.75 -4.02
N GLU A 391 4.55 -3.42 -2.81
CA GLU A 391 3.86 -3.78 -1.57
C GLU A 391 3.01 -2.67 -0.98
N ASN A 392 3.47 -1.43 -1.09
CA ASN A 392 3.01 -0.36 -0.20
C ASN A 392 2.21 0.75 -0.90
N LEU A 393 2.15 0.76 -2.24
CA LEU A 393 1.47 1.81 -3.03
C LEU A 393 0.00 2.07 -2.64
N GLU A 394 -0.67 1.12 -2.00
CA GLU A 394 -2.04 1.30 -1.50
C GLU A 394 -2.13 2.29 -0.34
N TYR A 395 -1.06 2.50 0.42
CA TYR A 395 -1.11 3.35 1.61
C TYR A 395 -1.44 4.81 1.28
N PRO A 396 -2.22 5.49 2.15
CA PRO A 396 -2.58 6.89 1.94
C PRO A 396 -1.40 7.85 1.85
N ILE A 397 -0.23 7.51 2.40
CA ILE A 397 0.99 8.33 2.31
C ILE A 397 1.40 8.61 0.85
N TYR A 398 1.01 7.75 -0.10
CA TYR A 398 1.26 7.94 -1.52
C TYR A 398 0.19 8.79 -2.24
N GLU A 399 -0.86 9.22 -1.52
CA GLU A 399 -1.83 10.25 -1.96
C GLU A 399 -1.56 11.62 -1.36
N SER A 400 -0.87 11.66 -0.23
CA SER A 400 -0.56 12.87 0.52
C SER A 400 0.06 13.94 -0.37
N ASP A 401 -0.38 15.18 -0.19
CA ASP A 401 0.31 16.33 -0.77
C ASP A 401 1.71 16.49 -0.16
N ALA A 402 2.52 17.32 -0.81
CA ALA A 402 3.90 17.52 -0.42
C ALA A 402 4.04 18.06 1.02
N ASN A 403 3.09 18.88 1.49
CA ASN A 403 3.10 19.45 2.83
C ASN A 403 2.90 18.37 3.89
N SER A 404 1.93 17.48 3.68
CA SER A 404 1.66 16.35 4.56
C SER A 404 2.88 15.43 4.68
N LEU A 405 3.58 15.16 3.57
CA LEU A 405 4.81 14.37 3.56
C LEU A 405 5.95 15.06 4.34
N LEU A 406 6.13 16.37 4.15
CA LEU A 406 7.12 17.16 4.87
C LEU A 406 6.87 17.13 6.38
N TYR A 407 5.62 17.30 6.82
CA TYR A 407 5.27 17.23 8.25
C TYR A 407 5.56 15.86 8.87
N GLN A 408 5.21 14.77 8.17
CA GLN A 408 5.47 13.40 8.65
C GLN A 408 6.97 13.14 8.80
N LEU A 409 7.77 13.51 7.80
CA LEU A 409 9.22 13.35 7.84
C LEU A 409 9.86 14.23 8.92
N PHE A 410 9.35 15.45 9.11
CA PHE A 410 9.82 16.34 10.16
C PHE A 410 9.56 15.77 11.56
N ASP A 411 8.35 15.25 11.78
CA ASP A 411 7.98 14.61 13.04
C ASP A 411 8.85 13.37 13.32
N LEU A 412 9.13 12.55 12.30
CA LEU A 412 10.00 11.38 12.43
C LEU A 412 11.46 11.75 12.77
N ILE A 413 12.03 12.74 12.05
CA ILE A 413 13.35 13.28 12.37
C ILE A 413 13.40 13.86 13.80
N SER A 414 12.29 14.44 14.26
CA SER A 414 12.12 15.06 15.57
C SER A 414 11.89 14.07 16.71
N LYS A 415 11.20 12.95 16.45
CA LYS A 415 10.95 11.87 17.42
C LYS A 415 12.21 11.06 17.73
N ASN A 416 13.08 10.87 16.74
CA ASN A 416 14.37 10.19 16.92
C ASN A 416 15.41 11.09 17.63
N ASN A 417 14.96 12.02 18.49
CA ASN A 417 15.77 13.09 19.04
C ASN A 417 15.33 13.43 20.48
N ASP A 418 16.06 12.90 21.47
CA ASP A 418 16.49 13.67 22.65
C ASP A 418 17.51 14.75 22.22
N ASN A 419 17.17 15.56 21.21
CA ASN A 419 18.07 16.55 20.67
C ASN A 419 17.92 17.86 21.45
N PRO A 420 18.99 18.34 22.13
CA PRO A 420 18.95 19.58 22.90
C PRO A 420 18.61 20.81 22.04
N ILE A 421 18.75 20.73 20.71
CA ILE A 421 18.37 21.78 19.77
C ILE A 421 16.83 21.83 19.60
N ILE A 422 16.16 20.69 19.48
CA ILE A 422 14.69 20.61 19.40
C ILE A 422 14.04 20.94 20.75
N GLN A 423 14.68 20.59 21.88
CA GLN A 423 14.24 21.06 23.20
C GLN A 423 14.37 22.59 23.33
N LYS A 424 15.41 23.20 22.78
CA LYS A 424 15.53 24.67 22.70
C LYS A 424 14.44 25.31 21.84
N ILE A 425 14.08 24.70 20.70
CA ILE A 425 13.00 25.17 19.83
C ILE A 425 11.63 25.07 20.53
N ARG A 426 11.35 23.95 21.22
CA ARG A 426 10.13 23.80 22.06
C ARG A 426 10.07 24.79 23.22
N ASN A 427 11.21 25.15 23.81
CA ASN A 427 11.29 26.12 24.90
C ASN A 427 11.18 27.56 24.43
N ASN A 428 11.52 27.84 23.16
CA ASN A 428 11.34 29.17 22.55
C ASN A 428 9.91 29.40 22.06
N LYS A 429 9.12 28.35 21.72
CA LYS A 429 7.68 28.46 21.38
C LYS A 429 6.75 28.61 22.59
N LYS A 430 7.26 28.45 23.82
CA LYS A 430 6.50 28.64 25.09
C LYS A 430 6.74 30.01 25.74
N LYS A 431 7.53 30.86 25.09
CA LYS A 431 7.66 32.29 25.39
C LYS A 431 7.03 33.05 24.23
#